data_AF-A0A917WS27-F1
#
_entry.id   AF-A0A917WS27-F1
#
_cell.length_a   1.000
_cell.length_b   1.000
_cell.length_c   1.000
_cell.angle_alpha   90.00
_cell.angle_beta   90.00
_cell.angle_gamma   90.00
#
_symmetry.space_group_name_H-M   'P 1'
#
loop_
_entity.id
_entity.type
_entity.pdbx_description
1 polymer ?
#
loop_
_entity_poly.entity_id
_entity_poly.type
_entity_poly.pdbx_seq_one_letter_code
_entity_poly.pdbx_strand_id
1 'polypeptide(L)'
;MNDRAFAGVLSRRQELAELGVFLLVLVPPLVLSFFAAGQSTASFPLLAGATIARDVSLVALVLLLLARARQPVAAVGWVGRAAGREIALGVALSIPVLVGTQALDLALRNAGLSGPPPSGTGLTPTPGSGGLLLAVVLVAVVAVAEETIFRGYLILRIAGVFRSRWLAVLLSSVIFSVGHGYEGSAGVLTVAVTGLVFAAVYVWRRSLVAPVVMHFLLDFLAIVVAPLLLR
;
A
#
# COMPACT_ATOMS: atom_id res chain seq x y z
N MET A 1 21.73 -11.62 6.38
CA MET A 1 21.16 -12.46 5.30
C MET A 1 21.88 -12.11 4.01
N ASN A 2 22.45 -13.10 3.30
CA ASN A 2 23.13 -12.89 2.02
C ASN A 2 22.13 -12.46 0.94
N ASP A 3 22.54 -11.55 0.05
CA ASP A 3 21.79 -11.09 -1.13
C ASP A 3 21.38 -12.21 -2.11
N ARG A 4 21.80 -13.44 -1.86
CA ARG A 4 21.47 -14.65 -2.62
C ARG A 4 20.01 -15.09 -2.51
N ALA A 5 19.25 -14.64 -1.51
CA ALA A 5 17.81 -14.91 -1.45
C ALA A 5 17.00 -14.23 -2.56
N PHE A 6 17.60 -13.26 -3.27
CA PHE A 6 17.05 -12.58 -4.45
C PHE A 6 17.74 -13.02 -5.76
N ALA A 7 18.53 -14.11 -5.75
CA ALA A 7 19.18 -14.60 -6.97
C ALA A 7 18.10 -15.05 -7.98
N GLY A 8 17.87 -14.20 -8.98
CA GLY A 8 16.76 -14.32 -9.92
C GLY A 8 16.87 -15.53 -10.85
N VAL A 9 15.71 -16.16 -11.08
CA VAL A 9 15.45 -17.05 -12.23
C VAL A 9 15.54 -16.27 -13.55
N LEU A 10 15.34 -14.94 -13.49
CA LEU A 10 15.37 -14.03 -14.61
C LEU A 10 16.75 -13.40 -14.80
N SER A 11 17.10 -13.10 -16.05
CA SER A 11 18.23 -12.23 -16.36
C SER A 11 17.94 -10.78 -15.95
N ARG A 12 18.99 -9.99 -15.68
CA ARG A 12 18.85 -8.57 -15.34
C ARG A 12 18.05 -7.76 -16.38
N ARG A 13 18.17 -8.12 -17.67
CA ARG A 13 17.38 -7.50 -18.77
C ARG A 13 15.89 -7.80 -18.63
N GLN A 14 15.53 -9.04 -18.27
CA GLN A 14 14.14 -9.43 -18.04
C GLN A 14 13.58 -8.75 -16.79
N GLU A 15 14.34 -8.69 -15.69
CA GLU A 15 13.91 -7.97 -14.48
C GLU A 15 13.68 -6.48 -14.75
N LEU A 16 14.57 -5.84 -15.52
CA LEU A 16 14.41 -4.45 -15.94
C LEU A 16 13.16 -4.26 -16.81
N ALA A 17 12.93 -5.14 -17.78
CA ALA A 17 11.76 -5.06 -18.66
C ALA A 17 10.45 -5.25 -17.88
N GLU A 18 10.37 -6.26 -17.01
CA GLU A 18 9.18 -6.49 -16.16
C GLU A 18 8.93 -5.32 -15.21
N LEU A 19 9.97 -4.80 -14.55
CA LEU A 19 9.86 -3.63 -13.69
C LEU A 19 9.41 -2.39 -14.46
N GLY A 20 9.99 -2.14 -15.65
CA GLY A 20 9.64 -1.01 -16.50
C GLY A 20 8.18 -1.05 -16.95
N VAL A 21 7.71 -2.19 -17.45
CA VAL A 21 6.30 -2.38 -17.86
C VAL A 21 5.37 -2.20 -16.66
N PHE A 22 5.72 -2.77 -15.51
CA PHE A 22 4.88 -2.65 -14.32
C PHE A 22 4.79 -1.19 -13.83
N LEU A 23 5.91 -0.47 -13.78
CA LEU A 23 5.93 0.94 -13.41
C LEU A 23 5.18 1.82 -14.41
N LEU A 24 5.19 1.49 -15.70
CA LEU A 24 4.43 2.23 -16.72
C LEU A 24 2.91 2.16 -16.49
N VAL A 25 2.41 1.04 -15.95
CA VAL A 25 1.00 0.90 -15.58
C VAL A 25 0.71 1.50 -14.20
N LEU A 26 1.63 1.30 -13.25
CA LEU A 26 1.44 1.69 -11.86
C LEU A 26 1.57 3.20 -11.63
N VAL A 27 2.61 3.83 -12.16
CA VAL A 27 3.01 5.21 -11.78
C VAL A 27 2.07 6.29 -12.29
N PRO A 28 1.55 6.26 -13.54
CA PRO A 28 0.71 7.36 -14.01
C PRO A 28 -0.53 7.62 -13.15
N PRO A 29 -1.32 6.61 -12.74
CA PRO A 29 -2.41 6.82 -11.78
C PRO A 29 -1.96 7.41 -10.43
N LEU A 30 -0.78 7.04 -9.94
CA LEU A 30 -0.25 7.59 -8.69
C LEU A 30 0.06 9.07 -8.82
N VAL A 31 0.70 9.49 -9.92
CA VAL A 31 1.00 10.90 -10.18
C VAL A 31 -0.28 11.72 -10.35
N LEU A 32 -1.30 11.16 -11.01
CA LEU A 32 -2.60 11.81 -11.15
C LEU A 32 -3.30 12.06 -9.81
N SER A 33 -2.94 11.34 -8.75
CA SER A 33 -3.50 11.54 -7.41
C SER A 33 -3.30 12.96 -6.86
N PHE A 34 -2.19 13.63 -7.21
CA PHE A 34 -1.92 15.03 -6.84
C PHE A 34 -2.93 16.01 -7.43
N PHE A 35 -3.55 15.64 -8.57
CA PHE A 35 -4.53 16.46 -9.26
C PHE A 35 -5.96 16.00 -8.97
N ALA A 36 -6.17 14.89 -8.25
CA ALA A 36 -7.50 14.41 -7.90
C ALA A 36 -8.09 15.14 -6.67
N ALA A 37 -7.24 15.80 -5.86
CA ALA A 37 -7.64 16.46 -4.62
C ALA A 37 -8.71 17.54 -4.87
N GLY A 38 -9.86 17.42 -4.21
CA GLY A 38 -10.93 18.43 -4.24
C GLY A 38 -11.69 18.55 -5.57
N GLN A 39 -11.42 17.69 -6.55
CA GLN A 39 -12.04 17.75 -7.89
C GLN A 39 -13.05 16.62 -8.15
N SER A 40 -13.10 15.59 -7.29
CA SER A 40 -13.99 14.45 -7.49
C SER A 40 -15.43 14.79 -7.08
N THR A 41 -16.31 14.84 -8.07
CA THR A 41 -17.78 14.81 -7.88
C THR A 41 -18.34 13.38 -7.86
N ALA A 42 -17.47 12.37 -7.96
CA ALA A 42 -17.87 10.97 -8.03
C ALA A 42 -18.41 10.48 -6.68
N SER A 43 -19.45 9.64 -6.74
CA SER A 43 -20.02 9.03 -5.56
C SER A 43 -19.06 8.00 -4.95
N PHE A 44 -19.12 7.82 -3.63
CA PHE A 44 -18.31 6.82 -2.92
C PHE A 44 -18.37 5.42 -3.56
N PRO A 45 -19.55 4.87 -3.95
CA PRO A 45 -19.59 3.54 -4.57
C PRO A 45 -18.83 3.45 -5.89
N LEU A 46 -18.84 4.52 -6.71
CA LEU A 46 -18.10 4.56 -7.96
C LEU A 46 -16.59 4.60 -7.70
N LEU A 47 -16.15 5.45 -6.76
CA LEU A 47 -14.74 5.53 -6.37
C LEU A 47 -14.24 4.20 -5.79
N ALA A 48 -14.99 3.62 -4.85
CA ALA A 48 -14.67 2.33 -4.25
C ALA A 48 -14.59 1.22 -5.31
N GLY A 49 -15.57 1.15 -6.22
CA GLY A 49 -15.57 0.18 -7.31
C GLY A 49 -14.39 0.35 -8.27
N ALA A 50 -14.04 1.58 -8.63
CA ALA A 50 -12.91 1.88 -9.49
C ALA A 50 -11.57 1.50 -8.82
N THR A 51 -11.40 1.82 -7.54
CA THR A 51 -10.21 1.45 -6.77
C THR A 51 -10.07 -0.06 -6.65
N ILE A 52 -11.14 -0.77 -6.28
CA ILE A 52 -11.14 -2.25 -6.22
C ILE A 52 -10.77 -2.85 -7.57
N ALA A 53 -11.37 -2.38 -8.66
CA ALA A 53 -11.10 -2.89 -10.00
C ALA A 53 -9.64 -2.67 -10.42
N ARG A 54 -9.09 -1.47 -10.17
CA ARG A 54 -7.67 -1.16 -10.40
C ARG A 54 -6.76 -2.11 -9.63
N ASP A 55 -7.00 -2.25 -8.34
CA ASP A 55 -6.14 -3.00 -7.43
C ASP A 55 -6.15 -4.50 -7.75
N VAL A 56 -7.31 -5.07 -8.02
CA VAL A 56 -7.44 -6.45 -8.50
C VAL A 56 -6.73 -6.63 -9.84
N SER A 57 -6.83 -5.67 -10.76
CA SER A 57 -6.15 -5.73 -12.06
C SER A 57 -4.62 -5.70 -11.92
N LEU A 58 -4.10 -4.86 -11.02
CA LEU A 58 -2.66 -4.79 -10.73
C LEU A 58 -2.16 -6.06 -10.04
N VAL A 59 -2.91 -6.63 -9.10
CA VAL A 59 -2.59 -7.93 -8.49
C VAL A 59 -2.62 -9.04 -9.54
N ALA A 60 -3.61 -9.06 -10.43
CA ALA A 60 -3.66 -10.02 -11.54
C ALA A 60 -2.43 -9.90 -12.44
N LEU A 61 -1.99 -8.67 -12.74
CA LEU A 61 -0.75 -8.43 -13.49
C LEU A 61 0.49 -8.94 -12.73
N VAL A 62 0.59 -8.70 -11.41
CA VAL A 62 1.67 -9.27 -10.58
C VAL A 62 1.67 -10.80 -10.68
N LEU A 63 0.52 -11.45 -10.51
CA LEU A 63 0.41 -12.91 -10.59
C LEU A 63 0.78 -13.44 -11.97
N LEU A 64 0.39 -12.75 -13.05
CA LEU A 64 0.78 -13.08 -14.41
C LEU A 64 2.29 -13.00 -14.60
N LEU A 65 2.94 -11.93 -14.13
CA LEU A 65 4.39 -11.74 -14.23
C LEU A 65 5.15 -12.79 -13.40
N LEU A 66 4.68 -13.11 -12.20
CA LEU A 66 5.23 -14.21 -11.39
C LEU A 66 5.09 -15.57 -12.10
N ALA A 67 3.92 -15.87 -12.67
CA ALA A 67 3.68 -17.11 -13.41
C ALA A 67 4.57 -17.21 -14.65
N ARG A 68 4.71 -16.12 -15.42
CA ARG A 68 5.62 -16.02 -16.57
C ARG A 68 7.09 -16.25 -16.18
N ALA A 69 7.50 -15.73 -15.02
CA ALA A 69 8.82 -15.93 -14.46
C ALA A 69 9.00 -17.28 -13.74
N ARG A 70 7.95 -18.12 -13.66
CA ARG A 70 7.90 -19.37 -12.88
C ARG A 70 8.26 -19.18 -11.39
N GLN A 71 7.91 -18.02 -10.85
CA GLN A 71 8.12 -17.70 -9.44
C GLN A 71 6.85 -18.02 -8.64
N PRO A 72 6.96 -18.70 -7.48
CA PRO A 72 5.80 -18.95 -6.63
C PRO A 72 5.31 -17.66 -5.99
N VAL A 73 4.04 -17.61 -5.58
CA VAL A 73 3.48 -16.48 -4.81
C VAL A 73 4.20 -16.24 -3.47
N ALA A 74 4.87 -17.27 -2.93
CA ALA A 74 5.75 -17.13 -1.77
C ALA A 74 6.94 -16.18 -2.04
N ALA A 75 7.32 -15.94 -3.30
CA ALA A 75 8.38 -15.01 -3.67
C ALA A 75 8.05 -13.55 -3.32
N VAL A 76 6.76 -13.20 -3.27
CA VAL A 76 6.28 -11.88 -2.82
C VAL A 76 5.87 -11.89 -1.34
N GLY A 77 6.10 -12.99 -0.61
CA GLY A 77 5.85 -13.08 0.82
C GLY A 77 4.48 -13.61 1.23
N TRP A 78 3.68 -14.15 0.30
CA TRP A 78 2.51 -14.95 0.65
C TRP A 78 2.95 -16.33 1.13
N VAL A 79 3.20 -16.47 2.42
CA VAL A 79 3.63 -17.70 3.08
C VAL A 79 2.57 -18.17 4.10
N GLY A 80 2.09 -19.40 3.96
CA GLY A 80 1.03 -19.96 4.83
C GLY A 80 1.50 -20.38 6.23
N ARG A 81 2.80 -20.30 6.53
CA ARG A 81 3.33 -20.75 7.83
C ARG A 81 3.11 -19.67 8.90
N ALA A 82 2.56 -20.08 10.04
CA ALA A 82 2.38 -19.24 11.22
C ALA A 82 1.51 -17.98 11.00
N ALA A 83 0.49 -18.07 10.14
CA ALA A 83 -0.42 -16.95 9.85
C ALA A 83 -1.00 -16.31 11.13
N GLY A 84 -1.44 -17.11 12.11
CA GLY A 84 -1.94 -16.59 13.38
C GLY A 84 -0.94 -15.72 14.16
N ARG A 85 0.36 -16.07 14.12
CA ARG A 85 1.42 -15.28 14.75
C ARG A 85 1.65 -13.96 14.01
N GLU A 86 1.62 -13.99 12.68
CA GLU A 86 1.78 -12.76 11.88
C GLU A 86 0.56 -11.85 12.01
N ILE A 87 -0.65 -12.41 12.15
CA ILE A 87 -1.86 -11.64 12.47
C ILE A 87 -1.72 -10.97 13.84
N ALA A 88 -1.36 -11.73 14.88
CA ALA A 88 -1.18 -11.19 16.23
C ALA A 88 -0.10 -10.09 16.26
N LEU A 89 1.01 -10.29 15.53
CA LEU A 89 2.05 -9.28 15.39
C LEU A 89 1.53 -8.05 14.65
N GLY A 90 0.78 -8.22 13.56
CA GLY A 90 0.18 -7.14 12.80
C GLY A 90 -0.72 -6.28 13.69
N VAL A 91 -1.64 -6.90 14.44
CA VAL A 91 -2.51 -6.23 15.41
C VAL A 91 -1.69 -5.45 16.45
N ALA A 92 -0.67 -6.09 17.04
CA ALA A 92 0.17 -5.47 18.05
C ALA A 92 0.96 -4.26 17.51
N LEU A 93 1.46 -4.35 16.27
CA LEU A 93 2.21 -3.27 15.63
C LEU A 93 1.31 -2.16 15.09
N SER A 94 0.02 -2.41 14.80
CA SER A 94 -0.91 -1.37 14.38
C SER A 94 -1.05 -0.25 15.41
N ILE A 95 -1.00 -0.57 16.71
CA ILE A 95 -1.17 0.41 17.79
C ILE A 95 -0.06 1.48 17.77
N PRO A 96 1.24 1.14 17.91
CA PRO A 96 2.30 2.14 17.88
C PRO A 96 2.42 2.81 16.52
N VAL A 97 2.12 2.10 15.42
CA VAL A 97 2.11 2.73 14.09
C VAL A 97 1.02 3.77 14.00
N LEU A 98 -0.22 3.46 14.39
CA LEU A 98 -1.32 4.42 14.40
C LEU A 98 -1.00 5.66 15.24
N VAL A 99 -0.45 5.48 16.44
CA VAL A 99 -0.04 6.62 17.28
C VAL A 99 1.05 7.43 16.58
N GLY A 100 2.04 6.75 16.00
CA GLY A 100 3.14 7.38 15.27
C GLY A 100 2.70 8.16 14.04
N THR A 101 1.76 7.63 13.25
CA THR A 101 1.24 8.31 12.04
C THR A 101 0.48 9.57 12.41
N GLN A 102 -0.38 9.50 13.44
CA GLN A 102 -1.12 10.67 13.90
C GLN A 102 -0.20 11.75 14.48
N ALA A 103 0.80 11.35 15.28
CA ALA A 103 1.77 12.28 15.85
C ALA A 103 2.64 12.95 14.77
N LEU A 104 3.06 12.18 13.77
CA LEU A 104 3.85 12.69 12.64
C LEU A 104 3.04 13.66 11.78
N ASP A 105 1.82 13.28 11.38
CA ASP A 105 0.95 14.15 10.59
C ASP A 105 0.68 15.48 11.31
N LEU A 106 0.38 15.44 12.62
CA LEU A 106 0.21 16.65 13.43
C LEU A 106 1.48 17.51 13.47
N ALA A 107 2.65 16.89 13.68
CA ALA A 107 3.92 17.61 13.71
C ALA A 107 4.23 18.28 12.36
N LEU A 108 3.98 17.61 11.24
CA LEU A 108 4.19 18.15 9.89
C LEU A 108 3.23 19.30 9.60
N ARG A 109 1.96 19.19 10.00
CA ARG A 109 0.98 20.28 9.88
C ARG A 109 1.36 21.49 10.72
N ASN A 110 1.83 21.27 11.95
CA ASN A 110 2.35 22.33 12.82
C ASN A 110 3.62 22.98 12.25
N ALA A 111 4.37 22.27 11.41
CA ALA A 111 5.50 22.81 10.65
C ALA A 111 5.09 23.53 9.35
N GLY A 112 3.78 23.68 9.07
CA GLY A 112 3.25 24.43 7.94
C GLY A 112 3.04 23.63 6.65
N LEU A 113 3.13 22.29 6.71
CA LEU A 113 2.79 21.44 5.56
C LEU A 113 1.27 21.32 5.40
N SER A 114 0.82 21.09 4.16
CA SER A 114 -0.61 21.00 3.85
C SER A 114 -1.18 19.63 4.21
N GLY A 115 -2.36 19.63 4.81
CA GLY A 115 -3.18 18.44 4.97
C GLY A 115 -4.15 18.23 3.80
N PRO A 116 -5.07 17.25 3.91
CA PRO A 116 -6.07 16.99 2.89
C PRO A 116 -7.01 18.20 2.75
N PRO A 117 -7.61 18.39 1.56
CA PRO A 117 -8.52 19.50 1.32
C PRO A 117 -9.76 19.42 2.23
N PRO A 118 -10.36 20.56 2.62
CA PRO A 118 -11.53 20.59 3.50
C PRO A 118 -12.76 19.86 2.93
N SER A 119 -12.84 19.72 1.61
CA SER A 119 -13.88 18.96 0.91
C SER A 119 -13.78 17.44 1.11
N GLY A 120 -12.75 16.97 1.79
CA GLY A 120 -12.50 15.55 2.04
C GLY A 120 -11.96 14.81 0.81
N THR A 121 -11.68 13.53 0.99
CA THR A 121 -11.07 12.66 -0.03
C THR A 121 -12.10 11.90 -0.88
N GLY A 122 -13.39 12.08 -0.61
CA GLY A 122 -14.47 11.32 -1.26
C GLY A 122 -14.60 9.86 -0.77
N LEU A 123 -13.73 9.42 0.15
CA LEU A 123 -13.72 8.07 0.71
C LEU A 123 -14.65 7.90 1.92
N THR A 124 -15.47 8.90 2.24
CA THR A 124 -16.48 8.79 3.30
C THR A 124 -17.59 7.84 2.87
N PRO A 125 -17.85 6.72 3.60
CA PRO A 125 -18.87 5.77 3.21
C PRO A 125 -20.27 6.39 3.17
N THR A 126 -21.08 6.00 2.20
CA THR A 126 -22.50 6.41 2.16
C THR A 126 -23.23 5.87 3.40
N PRO A 127 -24.14 6.66 4.02
CA PRO A 127 -24.93 6.18 5.13
C PRO A 127 -25.74 4.92 4.79
N GLY A 128 -25.78 3.96 5.71
CA GLY A 128 -26.52 2.69 5.55
C GLY A 128 -25.62 1.45 5.48
N SER A 129 -26.23 0.27 5.62
CA SER A 129 -25.51 -1.01 5.68
C SER A 129 -24.75 -1.33 4.39
N GLY A 130 -25.29 -0.96 3.22
CA GLY A 130 -24.64 -1.18 1.93
C GLY A 130 -23.35 -0.38 1.74
N GLY A 131 -23.36 0.90 2.14
CA GLY A 131 -22.17 1.76 2.08
C GLY A 131 -21.07 1.30 3.03
N LEU A 132 -21.44 0.89 4.25
CA LEU A 132 -20.50 0.33 5.23
C LEU A 132 -19.91 -0.99 4.77
N LEU A 133 -20.72 -1.91 4.24
CA LEU A 133 -20.23 -3.17 3.69
C LEU A 133 -19.22 -2.93 2.57
N LEU A 134 -19.54 -2.01 1.65
CA LEU A 134 -18.64 -1.65 0.55
C LEU A 134 -17.33 -1.03 1.07
N ALA A 135 -17.39 -0.21 2.12
CA ALA A 135 -16.19 0.35 2.74
C ALA A 135 -15.29 -0.72 3.37
N VAL A 136 -15.87 -1.70 4.07
CA VAL A 136 -15.10 -2.84 4.64
C VAL A 136 -14.46 -3.67 3.54
N VAL A 137 -15.20 -3.96 2.45
CA VAL A 137 -14.66 -4.68 1.29
C VAL A 137 -13.54 -3.88 0.63
N LEU A 138 -13.72 -2.56 0.45
CA LEU A 138 -12.72 -1.67 -0.11
C LEU A 138 -11.41 -1.73 0.68
N VAL A 139 -11.43 -1.45 1.98
CA VAL A 139 -10.20 -1.41 2.80
C VAL A 139 -9.52 -2.77 2.91
N ALA A 140 -10.29 -3.87 2.88
CA ALA A 140 -9.72 -5.21 2.82
C ALA A 140 -9.00 -5.49 1.50
N VAL A 141 -9.61 -5.12 0.37
CA VAL A 141 -9.01 -5.29 -0.95
C VAL A 141 -7.75 -4.43 -1.09
N VAL A 142 -7.83 -3.15 -0.72
CA VAL A 142 -6.71 -2.19 -0.78
C VAL A 142 -5.53 -2.72 0.04
N ALA A 143 -5.75 -3.08 1.31
CA ALA A 143 -4.67 -3.60 2.16
C ALA A 143 -3.98 -4.83 1.57
N VAL A 144 -4.74 -5.79 1.04
CA VAL A 144 -4.16 -7.00 0.42
C VAL A 144 -3.41 -6.67 -0.88
N ALA A 145 -4.03 -5.86 -1.73
CA ALA A 145 -3.50 -5.54 -3.06
C ALA A 145 -2.26 -4.67 -2.98
N GLU A 146 -2.32 -3.58 -2.23
CA GLU A 146 -1.21 -2.64 -2.10
C GLU A 146 -0.01 -3.28 -1.41
N GLU A 147 -0.19 -4.06 -0.34
CA GLU A 147 0.94 -4.80 0.24
C GLU A 147 1.55 -5.82 -0.73
N THR A 148 0.71 -6.50 -1.53
CA THR A 148 1.21 -7.40 -2.59
C THR A 148 2.01 -6.67 -3.66
N ILE A 149 1.55 -5.49 -4.07
CA ILE A 149 2.16 -4.66 -5.13
C ILE A 149 3.45 -4.02 -4.62
N PHE A 150 3.38 -3.28 -3.52
CA PHE A 150 4.47 -2.44 -3.03
C PHE A 150 5.48 -3.24 -2.20
N ARG A 151 5.04 -4.02 -1.21
CA ARG A 151 5.96 -4.78 -0.34
C ARG A 151 6.38 -6.07 -0.99
N GLY A 152 5.44 -6.77 -1.62
CA GLY A 152 5.72 -8.00 -2.33
C GLY A 152 6.52 -7.77 -3.61
N TYR A 153 5.84 -7.29 -4.66
CA TYR A 153 6.35 -7.30 -6.03
C TYR A 153 7.42 -6.23 -6.32
N LEU A 154 7.18 -4.97 -5.96
CA LEU A 154 8.13 -3.89 -6.22
C LEU A 154 9.44 -4.10 -5.47
N ILE A 155 9.42 -4.46 -4.18
CA ILE A 155 10.66 -4.76 -3.45
C ILE A 155 11.39 -5.94 -4.10
N LEU A 156 10.68 -7.00 -4.49
CA LEU A 156 11.28 -8.15 -5.17
C LEU A 156 12.00 -7.74 -6.47
N ARG A 157 11.33 -6.98 -7.34
CA ARG A 157 11.88 -6.60 -8.66
C ARG A 157 12.97 -5.53 -8.56
N ILE A 158 12.80 -4.51 -7.74
CA ILE A 158 13.81 -3.46 -7.55
C ILE A 158 15.06 -4.06 -6.90
N ALA A 159 14.91 -4.96 -5.91
CA ALA A 159 16.04 -5.64 -5.29
C ALA A 159 16.79 -6.54 -6.29
N GLY A 160 16.10 -7.20 -7.22
CA GLY A 160 16.73 -7.97 -8.30
C GLY A 160 17.59 -7.09 -9.22
N VAL A 161 16.99 -6.01 -9.74
CA VAL A 161 17.63 -5.09 -10.71
C VAL A 161 18.87 -4.39 -10.13
N PHE A 162 18.75 -3.86 -8.91
CA PHE A 162 19.77 -3.03 -8.28
C PHE A 162 20.65 -3.80 -7.29
N ARG A 163 20.32 -5.06 -7.00
CA ARG A 163 21.02 -5.90 -6.01
C ARG A 163 21.11 -5.25 -4.63
N SER A 164 20.12 -4.43 -4.28
CA SER A 164 20.07 -3.70 -3.00
C SER A 164 18.67 -3.73 -2.43
N ARG A 165 18.50 -4.50 -1.35
CA ARG A 165 17.23 -4.60 -0.63
C ARG A 165 16.79 -3.27 -0.03
N TRP A 166 17.75 -2.47 0.45
CA TRP A 166 17.44 -1.21 1.14
C TRP A 166 17.06 -0.11 0.15
N LEU A 167 17.69 -0.10 -1.03
CA LEU A 167 17.23 0.75 -2.12
C LEU A 167 15.81 0.35 -2.57
N ALA A 168 15.52 -0.94 -2.62
CA ALA A 168 14.18 -1.43 -2.95
C ALA A 168 13.11 -1.03 -1.92
N VAL A 169 13.43 -1.11 -0.62
CA VAL A 169 12.58 -0.62 0.47
C VAL A 169 12.30 0.88 0.31
N LEU A 170 13.35 1.68 0.08
CA LEU A 170 13.22 3.12 -0.08
C LEU A 170 12.38 3.49 -1.31
N LEU A 171 12.73 2.96 -2.48
CA LEU A 171 12.03 3.27 -3.73
C LEU A 171 10.58 2.80 -3.70
N SER A 172 10.30 1.61 -3.19
CA SER A 172 8.92 1.12 -3.06
C SER A 172 8.09 2.04 -2.16
N SER A 173 8.65 2.49 -1.03
CA SER A 173 7.94 3.38 -0.08
C SER A 173 7.70 4.78 -0.66
N VAL A 174 8.65 5.31 -1.45
CA VAL A 174 8.48 6.58 -2.16
C VAL A 174 7.43 6.46 -3.26
N ILE A 175 7.45 5.39 -4.05
CA ILE A 175 6.44 5.17 -5.10
C ILE A 175 5.05 5.03 -4.46
N PHE A 176 4.94 4.31 -3.34
CA PHE A 176 3.70 4.18 -2.56
C PHE A 176 3.13 5.55 -2.15
N SER A 177 3.95 6.42 -1.56
CA SER A 177 3.49 7.73 -1.10
C SER A 177 3.07 8.68 -2.22
N VAL A 178 3.60 8.51 -3.44
CA VAL A 178 3.16 9.30 -4.61
C VAL A 178 1.67 9.06 -4.91
N GLY A 179 1.13 7.89 -4.58
CA GLY A 179 -0.31 7.60 -4.72
C GLY A 179 -1.24 8.41 -3.82
N HIS A 180 -0.66 9.11 -2.84
CA HIS A 180 -1.39 9.79 -1.78
C HIS A 180 -1.28 11.32 -1.91
N GLY A 181 -1.02 11.81 -3.12
CA GLY A 181 -0.91 13.25 -3.40
C GLY A 181 -2.17 14.04 -3.02
N TYR A 182 -3.33 13.38 -3.00
CA TYR A 182 -4.62 13.96 -2.59
C TYR A 182 -4.71 14.30 -1.09
N GLU A 183 -3.77 13.81 -0.28
CA GLU A 183 -3.73 14.04 1.17
C GLU A 183 -2.92 15.29 1.58
N GLY A 184 -2.37 16.02 0.61
CA GLY A 184 -1.47 17.13 0.86
C GLY A 184 -0.05 16.69 1.22
N SER A 185 0.88 17.65 1.39
CA SER A 185 2.30 17.34 1.59
C SER A 185 2.58 16.66 2.94
N ALA A 186 1.82 16.98 3.99
CA ALA A 186 1.92 16.29 5.28
C ALA A 186 1.46 14.83 5.17
N GLY A 187 0.38 14.57 4.43
CA GLY A 187 -0.13 13.23 4.16
C GLY A 187 0.89 12.38 3.39
N VAL A 188 1.39 12.88 2.26
CA VAL A 188 2.41 12.19 1.44
C VAL A 188 3.65 11.80 2.28
N LEU A 189 4.17 12.69 3.12
CA LEU A 189 5.32 12.36 3.97
C LEU A 189 4.97 11.36 5.07
N THR A 190 3.79 11.48 5.68
CA THR A 190 3.31 10.51 6.68
C THR A 190 3.16 9.12 6.07
N VAL A 191 2.59 9.04 4.87
CA VAL A 191 2.46 7.80 4.09
C VAL A 191 3.82 7.26 3.68
N ALA A 192 4.80 8.10 3.33
CA ALA A 192 6.16 7.65 3.01
C ALA A 192 6.84 6.97 4.21
N VAL A 193 6.70 7.55 5.41
CA VAL A 193 7.25 6.98 6.66
C VAL A 193 6.53 5.69 7.04
N THR A 194 5.20 5.67 6.99
CA THR A 194 4.38 4.47 7.20
C THR A 194 4.75 3.38 6.18
N GLY A 195 4.93 3.82 4.94
CA GLY A 195 5.59 3.21 3.80
C GLY A 195 6.76 2.31 4.20
N LEU A 196 7.78 2.98 4.72
CA LEU A 196 9.03 2.42 5.19
C LEU A 196 8.85 1.47 6.37
N VAL A 197 7.96 1.79 7.32
CA VAL A 197 7.69 0.92 8.48
C VAL A 197 7.11 -0.42 8.03
N PHE A 198 6.08 -0.43 7.19
CA PHE A 198 5.51 -1.67 6.67
C PHE A 198 6.52 -2.46 5.83
N ALA A 199 7.34 -1.77 5.02
CA ALA A 199 8.40 -2.41 4.26
C ALA A 199 9.48 -3.03 5.17
N ALA A 200 9.84 -2.37 6.27
CA ALA A 200 10.75 -2.92 7.27
C ALA A 200 10.18 -4.15 7.98
N VAL A 201 8.89 -4.11 8.37
CA VAL A 201 8.18 -5.27 8.93
C VAL A 201 8.15 -6.41 7.91
N TYR A 202 7.81 -6.14 6.66
CA TYR A 202 7.85 -7.13 5.59
C TYR A 202 9.23 -7.78 5.43
N VAL A 203 10.31 -6.99 5.39
CA VAL A 203 11.68 -7.52 5.25
C VAL A 203 12.11 -8.32 6.48
N TRP A 204 11.70 -7.90 7.67
CA TRP A 204 11.96 -8.60 8.93
C TRP A 204 11.22 -9.95 8.99
N ARG A 205 9.92 -9.94 8.69
CA ARG A 205 9.03 -11.10 8.83
C ARG A 205 9.08 -12.04 7.63
N ARG A 206 9.45 -11.53 6.46
CA ARG A 206 9.39 -12.22 5.16
C ARG A 206 7.99 -12.76 4.87
N SER A 207 6.98 -12.02 5.32
CA SER A 207 5.56 -12.33 5.23
C SER A 207 4.78 -11.06 4.99
N LEU A 208 3.79 -11.11 4.09
CA LEU A 208 2.85 -10.01 3.86
C LEU A 208 1.74 -9.96 4.91
N VAL A 209 1.52 -11.04 5.68
CA VAL A 209 0.36 -11.12 6.58
C VAL A 209 0.38 -10.02 7.65
N ALA A 210 1.52 -9.78 8.30
CA ALA A 210 1.61 -8.72 9.30
C ALA A 210 1.41 -7.31 8.70
N PRO A 211 2.11 -6.90 7.62
CA PRO A 211 1.85 -5.64 6.93
C PRO A 211 0.39 -5.48 6.46
N VAL A 212 -0.24 -6.52 5.91
CA VAL A 212 -1.64 -6.49 5.44
C VAL A 212 -2.60 -6.22 6.60
N VAL A 213 -2.38 -6.89 7.75
CA VAL A 213 -3.19 -6.65 8.94
C VAL A 213 -2.98 -5.24 9.48
N MET A 214 -1.74 -4.75 9.46
CA MET A 214 -1.44 -3.37 9.87
C MET A 214 -2.17 -2.36 8.99
N HIS A 215 -2.01 -2.47 7.67
CA HIS A 215 -2.64 -1.62 6.67
C HIS A 215 -4.16 -1.65 6.80
N PHE A 216 -4.76 -2.84 6.83
CA PHE A 216 -6.21 -3.00 6.98
C PHE A 216 -6.74 -2.32 8.24
N LEU A 217 -6.06 -2.47 9.39
CA LEU A 217 -6.52 -1.88 10.64
C LEU A 217 -6.43 -0.36 10.63
N LEU A 218 -5.38 0.20 10.04
CA LEU A 218 -5.25 1.66 9.89
C LEU A 218 -6.38 2.21 9.02
N ASP A 219 -6.60 1.63 7.84
CA ASP A 219 -7.65 2.05 6.91
C ASP A 219 -9.06 1.84 7.49
N PHE A 220 -9.30 0.69 8.13
CA PHE A 220 -10.58 0.39 8.74
C PHE A 220 -10.93 1.40 9.83
N LEU A 221 -9.95 1.76 10.68
CA LEU A 221 -10.15 2.78 11.70
C LEU A 221 -10.42 4.16 11.08
N ALA A 222 -9.67 4.54 10.05
CA ALA A 222 -9.78 5.85 9.41
C ALA A 222 -11.06 6.02 8.57
N ILE A 223 -11.43 5.01 7.77
CA ILE A 223 -12.48 5.10 6.75
C ILE A 223 -13.82 4.55 7.26
N VAL A 224 -13.81 3.55 8.15
CA VAL A 224 -15.04 2.91 8.64
C VAL A 224 -15.42 3.40 10.03
N VAL A 225 -14.48 3.35 10.98
CA VAL A 225 -14.80 3.63 12.39
C VAL A 225 -14.88 5.13 12.69
N ALA A 226 -13.87 5.92 12.30
CA ALA A 226 -13.84 7.35 12.63
C ALA A 226 -15.09 8.11 12.13
N PRO A 227 -15.60 7.90 10.91
CA PRO A 227 -16.83 8.57 10.44
C PRO A 227 -18.11 8.10 11.12
N LEU A 228 -18.08 7.04 11.93
CA LEU A 228 -19.20 6.60 12.77
C LEU A 228 -19.16 7.21 14.17
N LEU A 229 -17.95 7.48 14.68
CA LEU A 229 -17.74 8.05 16.02
C LEU A 229 -17.80 9.59 16.04
N LEU A 230 -17.45 10.24 14.94
CA LEU A 230 -17.38 11.70 14.81
C LEU A 230 -18.68 12.33 14.26
N ARG A 231 -19.81 11.63 14.36
CA ARG A 231 -21.13 12.11 13.94
C ARG A 231 -21.83 12.88 15.04
#